data_AF-Q64A88-F1
#
_entry.id   AF-Q64A88-F1
#
_cell.length_a   1.000
_cell.length_b   1.000
_cell.length_c   1.000
_cell.angle_alpha   90.00
_cell.angle_beta   90.00
_cell.angle_gamma   90.00
#
_symmetry.space_group_name_H-M   'P 1'
#
loop_
_entity.id
_entity.type
_entity.pdbx_description
1 polymer ?
#
loop_
_entity_poly.entity_id
_entity_poly.type
_entity_poly.pdbx_seq_one_letter_code
_entity_poly.pdbx_strand_id
1 'polypeptide(L)'
;MAIRSDKIGQSWILPLAVSELIPEDHICNLVEVVVDNMDVGEIEQKYSSGPGNPAYSRRMLLRLVIMASLDAIWSSRKIAKLAHENVVYMYLTGHEKPDFRTICNFKKECEELIETAFKETVTIAKALGILNLEHISNQTMVPR
;
A
#
# COMPACT_ATOMS: atom_id res chain seq x y z
N MET A 1 34.13 25.02 4.12
CA MET A 1 32.88 24.31 4.42
C MET A 1 33.24 23.00 5.09
N ALA A 2 32.74 22.70 6.30
CA ALA A 2 33.05 21.45 6.99
C ALA A 2 32.17 20.31 6.46
N ILE A 3 32.77 19.16 6.15
CA ILE A 3 32.07 17.96 5.68
C ILE A 3 31.49 17.23 6.89
N ARG A 4 30.22 16.81 6.82
CA ARG A 4 29.59 15.98 7.87
C ARG A 4 30.14 14.55 7.78
N SER A 5 30.43 13.93 8.93
CA SER A 5 30.85 12.53 9.00
C SER A 5 29.70 11.58 8.64
N ASP A 6 30.03 10.42 8.07
CA ASP A 6 29.08 9.32 7.87
C ASP A 6 28.56 8.81 9.23
N LYS A 7 27.27 8.50 9.29
CA LYS A 7 26.54 8.09 10.50
C LYS A 7 25.94 6.69 10.39
N ILE A 8 26.31 5.92 9.37
CA ILE A 8 25.88 4.52 9.23
C ILE A 8 26.18 3.74 10.53
N GLY A 9 25.21 2.95 11.01
CA GLY A 9 25.31 2.21 12.28
C GLY A 9 24.84 2.98 13.52
N GLN A 10 24.46 4.25 13.41
CA GLN A 10 23.81 4.97 14.50
C GLN A 10 22.47 4.32 14.86
N SER A 11 22.27 4.01 16.14
CA SER A 11 21.02 3.47 16.67
C SER A 11 20.16 4.58 17.30
N TRP A 12 18.85 4.40 17.32
CA TRP A 12 17.94 5.25 18.08
C TRP A 12 17.76 4.73 19.51
N ILE A 13 17.50 5.64 20.44
CA ILE A 13 17.23 5.29 21.84
C ILE A 13 15.85 4.63 21.98
N LEU A 14 14.87 5.10 21.20
CA LEU A 14 13.55 4.51 21.05
C LEU A 14 13.16 4.51 19.56
N PRO A 15 12.46 3.46 19.07
CA PRO A 15 11.95 3.46 17.71
C PRO A 15 10.87 4.56 17.56
N LEU A 16 11.01 5.39 16.52
CA LEU A 16 9.95 6.31 16.10
C LEU A 16 8.74 5.49 15.61
N ALA A 17 7.55 6.07 15.70
CA ALA A 17 6.38 5.46 15.07
C ALA A 17 6.61 5.42 13.55
N VAL A 18 6.15 4.36 12.87
CA VAL A 18 6.37 4.22 11.42
C VAL A 18 5.73 5.39 10.64
N SER A 19 4.61 5.91 11.14
CA SER A 19 3.93 7.10 10.61
C SER A 19 4.81 8.36 10.68
N GLU A 20 5.65 8.52 11.70
CA GLU A 20 6.54 9.68 11.85
C GLU A 20 7.70 9.67 10.85
N LEU A 21 7.95 8.54 10.20
CA LEU A 21 8.95 8.42 9.14
C LEU A 21 8.41 8.80 7.76
N ILE A 22 7.11 9.04 7.66
CA ILE A 22 6.41 9.33 6.42
C ILE A 22 6.06 10.82 6.40
N PRO A 23 6.37 11.56 5.32
CA PRO A 23 5.94 12.93 5.17
C PRO A 23 4.40 13.07 5.22
N GLU A 24 3.89 14.12 5.85
CA GLU A 24 2.45 14.36 5.98
C GLU A 24 1.75 14.48 4.61
N ASP A 25 2.46 15.02 3.61
CA ASP A 25 1.99 15.21 2.23
C ASP A 25 2.15 13.96 1.35
N HIS A 26 2.61 12.84 1.91
CA HIS A 26 2.81 11.61 1.14
C HIS A 26 1.48 10.97 0.73
N ILE A 27 1.39 10.52 -0.53
CA ILE A 27 0.19 9.92 -1.13
C ILE A 27 -0.35 8.69 -0.38
N CYS A 28 0.50 7.99 0.38
CA CYS A 28 0.07 6.83 1.17
C CYS A 28 -0.95 7.17 2.26
N ASN A 29 -0.90 8.40 2.80
CA ASN A 29 -1.88 8.87 3.78
C ASN A 29 -3.28 8.97 3.14
N LEU A 30 -3.32 9.39 1.87
CA LEU A 30 -4.57 9.36 1.10
C LEU A 30 -5.03 7.92 0.86
N VAL A 31 -4.14 7.01 0.50
CA VAL A 31 -4.48 5.59 0.29
C VAL A 31 -5.10 4.99 1.55
N GLU A 32 -4.52 5.26 2.72
CA GLU A 32 -5.08 4.82 4.01
C GLU A 32 -6.49 5.36 4.20
N VAL A 33 -6.68 6.67 4.11
CA VAL A 33 -8.00 7.30 4.32
C VAL A 33 -9.03 6.77 3.35
N VAL A 34 -8.71 6.68 2.06
CA VAL A 34 -9.66 6.19 1.04
C VAL A 34 -10.08 4.76 1.35
N VAL A 35 -9.11 3.86 1.54
CA VAL A 35 -9.39 2.43 1.76
C VAL A 35 -10.08 2.18 3.10
N ASP A 36 -9.81 2.97 4.14
CA ASP A 36 -10.49 2.85 5.43
C ASP A 36 -11.96 3.25 5.36
N ASN A 37 -12.34 4.14 4.42
CA ASN A 37 -13.73 4.51 4.18
C ASN A 37 -14.47 3.56 3.21
N MET A 38 -13.77 2.62 2.57
CA MET A 38 -14.41 1.63 1.69
C MET A 38 -15.04 0.49 2.48
N ASP A 39 -16.21 0.04 2.03
CA ASP A 39 -16.83 -1.18 2.53
C ASP A 39 -16.13 -2.41 1.94
N VAL A 40 -15.45 -3.16 2.80
CA VAL A 40 -14.80 -4.45 2.49
C VAL A 40 -15.41 -5.60 3.28
N GLY A 41 -16.52 -5.36 3.99
CA GLY A 41 -17.10 -6.28 4.94
C GLY A 41 -17.55 -7.59 4.31
N GLU A 42 -18.17 -7.54 3.13
CA GLU A 42 -18.60 -8.74 2.40
C GLU A 42 -17.43 -9.67 2.06
N ILE A 43 -16.28 -9.09 1.66
CA ILE A 43 -15.10 -9.86 1.32
C ILE A 43 -14.45 -10.41 2.59
N GLU A 44 -14.35 -9.63 3.66
CA GLU A 44 -13.78 -10.11 4.92
C GLU A 44 -14.61 -11.23 5.56
N GLN A 45 -15.94 -11.18 5.47
CA GLN A 45 -16.82 -12.24 5.97
C GLN A 45 -16.57 -13.59 5.31
N LYS A 46 -16.27 -13.62 4.01
CA LYS A 46 -15.92 -14.84 3.25
C LYS A 46 -14.74 -15.60 3.84
N TYR A 47 -13.85 -14.92 4.57
CA TYR A 47 -12.65 -15.51 5.17
C TYR A 47 -12.65 -15.46 6.70
N SER A 48 -13.73 -14.95 7.31
CA SER A 48 -13.89 -14.91 8.76
C SER A 48 -14.20 -16.29 9.36
N SER A 49 -14.62 -17.25 8.52
CA SER A 49 -15.12 -18.56 8.94
C SER A 49 -14.34 -19.70 8.28
N GLY A 50 -13.12 -19.97 8.76
CA GLY A 50 -12.33 -21.11 8.28
C GLY A 50 -11.37 -21.63 9.35
N PRO A 51 -11.20 -22.96 9.51
CA PRO A 51 -10.17 -23.52 10.37
C PRO A 51 -8.76 -23.28 9.77
N GLY A 52 -7.84 -22.73 10.56
CA GLY A 52 -6.45 -22.46 10.13
C GLY A 52 -5.88 -21.17 10.72
N ASN A 53 -4.73 -20.73 10.19
CA ASN A 53 -4.16 -19.43 10.54
C ASN A 53 -5.09 -18.30 10.08
N PRO A 54 -5.24 -17.23 10.87
CA PRO A 54 -6.01 -16.06 10.46
C PRO A 54 -5.51 -15.54 9.12
N ALA A 55 -6.41 -15.35 8.18
CA ALA A 55 -6.05 -14.75 6.91
C ALA A 55 -5.81 -13.24 7.10
N TYR A 56 -4.90 -12.67 6.31
CA TYR A 56 -4.65 -11.23 6.30
C TYR A 56 -5.93 -10.42 6.05
N SER A 57 -6.03 -9.24 6.69
CA SER A 57 -7.14 -8.32 6.42
C SER A 57 -7.16 -7.92 4.95
N ARG A 58 -8.36 -7.89 4.36
CA ARG A 58 -8.53 -7.53 2.94
C ARG A 58 -8.36 -6.04 2.75
N ARG A 59 -8.72 -5.25 3.76
CA ARG A 59 -8.40 -3.83 3.81
C ARG A 59 -6.89 -3.58 3.72
N MET A 60 -6.11 -4.35 4.47
CA MET A 60 -4.64 -4.24 4.43
C MET A 60 -4.08 -4.59 3.05
N LEU A 61 -4.51 -5.70 2.47
CA LEU A 61 -4.08 -6.11 1.13
C LEU A 61 -4.52 -5.11 0.05
N LEU A 62 -5.70 -4.49 0.20
CA LEU A 62 -6.17 -3.44 -0.68
C LEU A 62 -5.27 -2.21 -0.63
N ARG A 63 -4.95 -1.67 0.56
CA ARG A 63 -4.00 -0.55 0.71
C ARG A 63 -2.67 -0.85 0.03
N LEU A 64 -2.14 -2.05 0.24
CA LEU A 64 -0.89 -2.52 -0.34
C LEU A 64 -0.93 -2.52 -1.88
N VAL A 65 -2.00 -3.04 -2.49
CA VAL A 65 -2.14 -3.13 -3.95
C VAL A 65 -2.42 -1.75 -4.57
N ILE A 66 -3.17 -0.88 -3.90
CA ILE A 66 -3.44 0.48 -4.39
C ILE A 66 -2.16 1.32 -4.38
N MET A 67 -1.39 1.30 -3.29
CA MET A 67 -0.11 1.99 -3.24
C MET A 67 0.86 1.47 -4.32
N ALA A 68 0.94 0.15 -4.50
CA ALA A 68 1.75 -0.44 -5.56
C ALA A 68 1.31 -0.01 -6.97
N SER A 69 0.00 0.11 -7.20
CA SER A 69 -0.55 0.58 -8.47
C SER A 69 -0.18 2.05 -8.75
N LEU A 70 -0.21 2.90 -7.71
CA LEU A 70 0.23 4.30 -7.81
C LEU A 70 1.73 4.42 -8.11
N ASP A 71 2.55 3.53 -7.53
CA ASP A 71 3.99 3.44 -7.80
C ASP A 71 4.33 2.73 -9.13
N ALA A 72 3.33 2.33 -9.93
CA ALA A 72 3.51 1.56 -11.17
C ALA A 72 4.20 0.18 -10.98
N ILE A 73 3.92 -0.48 -9.85
CA ILE A 73 4.53 -1.76 -9.45
C ILE A 73 3.51 -2.91 -9.57
N TRP A 74 3.68 -3.72 -10.61
CA TRP A 74 2.75 -4.81 -10.92
C TRP A 74 3.14 -6.18 -10.35
N SER A 75 4.44 -6.40 -10.15
CA SER A 75 4.98 -7.70 -9.72
C SER A 75 4.66 -7.96 -8.25
N SER A 76 3.82 -8.95 -7.97
CA SER A 76 3.49 -9.35 -6.59
C SER A 76 4.72 -9.73 -5.76
N ARG A 77 5.79 -10.23 -6.39
CA ARG A 77 7.07 -10.48 -5.72
C ARG A 77 7.76 -9.20 -5.29
N LYS A 78 7.72 -8.17 -6.13
CA LYS A 78 8.26 -6.84 -5.80
C LYS A 78 7.43 -6.16 -4.72
N ILE A 79 6.09 -6.28 -4.79
CA ILE A 79 5.19 -5.78 -3.75
C ILE A 79 5.47 -6.46 -2.40
N ALA A 80 5.59 -7.79 -2.37
CA ALA A 80 5.95 -8.53 -1.16
C ALA A 80 7.30 -8.05 -0.60
N LYS A 81 8.32 -7.88 -1.45
CA LYS A 81 9.62 -7.34 -1.02
C LYS A 81 9.49 -5.94 -0.41
N LEU A 82 8.67 -5.06 -0.99
CA LEU A 82 8.44 -3.71 -0.46
C LEU A 82 7.74 -3.73 0.90
N ALA A 83 6.78 -4.62 1.12
CA ALA A 83 6.15 -4.80 2.44
C ALA A 83 7.16 -5.18 3.55
N HIS A 84 8.30 -5.76 3.20
CA HIS A 84 9.36 -6.11 4.15
C HIS A 84 10.38 -5.00 4.38
N GLU A 85 10.69 -4.21 3.35
CA GLU A 85 11.89 -3.36 3.32
C GLU A 85 11.58 -1.86 3.24
N ASN A 86 10.40 -1.48 2.75
CA ASN A 86 10.05 -0.08 2.49
C ASN A 86 9.11 0.45 3.59
N VAL A 87 9.49 1.56 4.21
CA VAL A 87 8.77 2.16 5.35
C VAL A 87 7.31 2.53 5.02
N VAL A 88 7.03 3.00 3.81
CA VAL A 88 5.67 3.35 3.36
C VAL A 88 4.79 2.10 3.28
N TYR A 89 5.34 1.02 2.75
CA TYR A 89 4.63 -0.24 2.61
C TYR A 89 4.46 -0.91 3.97
N MET A 90 5.46 -0.85 4.84
CA MET A 90 5.38 -1.31 6.23
C MET A 90 4.31 -0.56 7.02
N TYR A 91 4.15 0.75 6.77
CA TYR A 91 3.08 1.54 7.38
C TYR A 91 1.70 1.04 6.94
N LEU A 92 1.47 0.95 5.63
CA LEU A 92 0.18 0.50 5.08
C LEU A 92 -0.17 -0.94 5.46
N THR A 93 0.83 -1.80 5.69
CA THR A 93 0.60 -3.17 6.16
C THR A 93 0.52 -3.30 7.68
N GLY A 94 0.80 -2.25 8.46
CA GLY A 94 0.92 -2.37 9.91
C GLY A 94 2.04 -3.34 10.33
N HIS A 95 3.12 -3.38 9.55
CA HIS A 95 4.26 -4.30 9.68
C HIS A 95 3.97 -5.79 9.37
N GLU A 96 2.77 -6.12 8.88
CA GLU A 96 2.48 -7.43 8.32
C GLU A 96 3.25 -7.69 7.02
N LYS A 97 3.58 -8.97 6.79
CA LYS A 97 4.51 -9.41 5.74
C LYS A 97 3.84 -10.45 4.82
N PRO A 98 2.84 -10.04 4.02
CA PRO A 98 2.15 -10.95 3.12
C PRO A 98 3.10 -11.49 2.05
N ASP A 99 3.00 -12.78 1.76
CA ASP A 99 3.79 -13.39 0.71
C ASP A 99 3.23 -13.04 -0.69
N PHE A 100 4.06 -13.28 -1.72
CA PHE A 100 3.65 -12.97 -3.09
C PHE A 100 2.42 -13.77 -3.54
N ARG A 101 2.18 -14.97 -2.97
CA ARG A 101 1.02 -15.82 -3.32
C ARG A 101 -0.27 -15.22 -2.79
N THR A 102 -0.26 -14.75 -1.55
CA THR A 102 -1.37 -14.02 -0.93
C THR A 102 -1.75 -12.81 -1.78
N ILE A 103 -0.76 -12.00 -2.17
CA ILE A 103 -0.98 -10.81 -3.02
C ILE A 103 -1.53 -11.22 -4.39
N CYS A 104 -0.96 -12.26 -5.03
CA CYS A 104 -1.47 -12.76 -6.31
C CYS A 104 -2.92 -13.24 -6.23
N ASN A 105 -3.27 -13.99 -5.20
CA ASN A 105 -4.63 -14.52 -5.02
C ASN A 105 -5.60 -13.38 -4.77
N PHE A 106 -5.26 -12.45 -3.89
CA PHE A 106 -6.07 -11.26 -3.63
C PHE A 106 -6.32 -10.43 -4.89
N LYS A 107 -5.30 -10.18 -5.71
CA LYS A 107 -5.45 -9.46 -6.98
C LYS A 107 -6.45 -10.13 -7.94
N LYS A 108 -6.47 -11.47 -7.98
CA LYS A 108 -7.39 -12.23 -8.83
C LYS A 108 -8.81 -12.29 -8.27
N GLU A 109 -8.94 -12.36 -6.95
CA GLU A 109 -10.23 -12.52 -6.27
C GLU A 109 -10.99 -11.19 -6.11
N CYS A 110 -10.28 -10.06 -6.09
CA CYS A 110 -10.83 -8.74 -5.76
C CYS A 110 -10.56 -7.70 -6.85
N GLU A 111 -10.49 -8.10 -8.12
CA GLU A 111 -10.17 -7.22 -9.25
C GLU A 111 -11.09 -5.99 -9.33
N GLU A 112 -12.41 -6.20 -9.25
CA GLU A 112 -13.41 -5.12 -9.31
C GLU A 112 -13.28 -4.13 -8.14
N LEU A 113 -13.00 -4.63 -6.93
CA LEU A 113 -12.78 -3.80 -5.76
C LEU A 113 -11.50 -2.97 -5.90
N ILE A 114 -10.43 -3.58 -6.41
CA ILE A 114 -9.16 -2.89 -6.67
C ILE A 114 -9.36 -1.77 -7.70
N GLU A 115 -10.08 -2.03 -8.78
CA GLU A 115 -10.40 -1.04 -9.80
C GLU A 115 -11.20 0.13 -9.22
N THR A 116 -12.21 -0.16 -8.39
CA THR A 116 -13.04 0.85 -7.74
C THR A 116 -12.21 1.73 -6.79
N ALA A 117 -11.44 1.10 -5.90
CA ALA A 117 -10.56 1.77 -4.96
C ALA A 117 -9.52 2.65 -5.67
N PHE A 118 -8.96 2.17 -6.77
CA PHE A 118 -7.98 2.92 -7.55
C PHE A 118 -8.60 4.16 -8.19
N LYS A 119 -9.78 4.03 -8.81
CA LYS A 119 -10.51 5.16 -9.42
C LYS A 119 -10.85 6.22 -8.38
N GLU A 120 -11.35 5.81 -7.22
CA GLU A 120 -11.68 6.72 -6.13
C GLU A 120 -10.44 7.45 -5.61
N THR A 121 -9.35 6.72 -5.35
CA THR A 121 -8.08 7.29 -4.90
C THR A 121 -7.56 8.34 -5.88
N VAL A 122 -7.52 8.03 -7.18
CA VAL A 122 -7.04 8.97 -8.22
C VAL A 122 -7.98 10.18 -8.33
N THR A 123 -9.29 10.00 -8.20
CA THR A 123 -10.27 11.08 -8.28
C THR A 123 -10.07 12.08 -7.14
N ILE A 124 -9.93 11.59 -5.91
CA ILE A 124 -9.70 12.44 -4.73
C ILE A 124 -8.33 13.10 -4.82
N ALA A 125 -7.30 12.36 -5.21
CA ALA A 125 -5.95 12.89 -5.34
C ALA A 125 -5.85 14.02 -6.39
N LYS A 126 -6.61 13.93 -7.49
CA LYS A 126 -6.76 15.01 -8.47
C LYS A 126 -7.48 16.23 -7.89
N ALA A 127 -8.56 16.02 -7.14
CA ALA A 127 -9.32 17.10 -6.52
C ALA A 127 -8.49 17.88 -5.48
N LEU A 128 -7.60 17.19 -4.77
CA LEU A 128 -6.68 17.78 -3.78
C LEU A 128 -5.43 18.41 -4.41
N GLY A 129 -5.21 18.25 -5.72
CA GLY A 129 -4.01 18.77 -6.40
C GLY A 129 -2.71 18.08 -6.00
N ILE A 130 -2.78 16.91 -5.35
CA ILE A 130 -1.61 16.14 -4.87
C ILE A 130 -0.92 15.42 -6.04
N LEU A 131 -1.68 15.06 -7.08
CA LEU A 131 -1.13 14.40 -8.26
C LEU A 131 -0.67 15.41 -9.32
N ASN A 132 0.65 15.57 -9.45
CA ASN A 132 1.24 16.01 -10.71
C ASN A 132 1.12 14.84 -11.71
N LEU A 133 0.16 14.96 -12.63
CA LEU A 133 -0.25 13.94 -13.61
C LEU A 133 0.86 13.48 -14.57
N GLU A 134 2.05 14.06 -14.51
CA GLU A 134 3.17 13.74 -15.41
C GLU A 134 3.67 12.29 -15.30
N HIS A 135 3.37 11.58 -14.20
CA HIS A 135 3.75 10.16 -14.03
C HIS A 135 2.65 9.15 -14.40
N ILE A 136 1.37 9.53 -14.42
CA ILE A 136 0.26 8.58 -14.60
C ILE A 136 -0.14 8.45 -16.07
N SER A 137 0.17 9.44 -16.92
CA SER A 137 -0.28 9.49 -18.33
C SER A 137 0.28 8.38 -19.24
N ASN A 138 1.28 7.62 -18.80
CA ASN A 138 1.91 6.59 -19.63
C ASN A 138 1.44 5.15 -19.34
N GLN A 139 0.49 4.95 -18.42
CA GLN A 139 0.10 3.61 -17.98
C GLN A 139 -1.41 3.45 -17.89
N THR A 140 -2.04 3.51 -19.05
CA THR A 140 -3.41 3.01 -19.23
C THR A 140 -3.45 1.53 -18.85
N MET A 141 -4.37 1.19 -17.95
CA MET A 141 -4.77 -0.17 -17.60
C MET A 141 -4.95 -1.02 -18.88
N VAL A 142 -4.05 -1.99 -19.08
CA VAL A 142 -4.34 -3.17 -19.89
C VAL A 142 -4.04 -4.37 -18.99
N PRO A 143 -5.06 -5.08 -18.49
CA PRO A 143 -4.84 -6.37 -17.86
C PRO A 143 -4.28 -7.33 -18.93
N ARG A 144 -3.14 -7.95 -18.63
CA ARG A 144 -2.68 -9.17 -19.31
C ARG A 144 -2.73 -10.32 -18.32
#